data_AF-A0A521GNU3-F1
#
_entry.id   AF-A0A521GNU3-F1
#
_cell.length_a   1.000
_cell.length_b   1.000
_cell.length_c   1.000
_cell.angle_alpha   90.00
_cell.angle_beta   90.00
_cell.angle_gamma   90.00
#
_symmetry.space_group_name_H-M   'P 1'
#
loop_
_entity.id
_entity.type
_entity.pdbx_description
1 polymer ?
#
loop_
_entity_poly.entity_id
_entity_poly.type
_entity_poly.pdbx_seq_one_letter_code
_entity_poly.pdbx_strand_id
1 'polypeptide(L)' 'MTEHKTKPADDPIDLQSPRRFLNRELSSIAFNRRVLEEAQNKKAPVLERVKFLSIVGNNLDE' A
#
# COMPACT_ATOMS: atom_id res chain seq x y z
N MET A 1 33.08 24.63 21.53
CA MET A 1 31.90 23.98 22.15
C MET A 1 31.02 23.48 21.02
N THR A 2 31.22 22.24 20.61
CA THR A 2 30.46 21.61 19.52
C THR A 2 29.14 21.09 20.08
N GLU A 3 28.02 21.67 19.66
CA GLU A 3 26.69 21.12 19.94
C GLU A 3 26.56 19.77 19.23
N HIS A 4 26.64 18.69 20.01
CA HIS A 4 26.13 17.39 19.58
C HIS A 4 24.61 17.47 19.55
N LYS A 5 24.04 17.71 18.37
CA LYS A 5 22.62 17.50 18.10
C LYS A 5 22.36 16.00 18.22
N THR A 6 21.98 15.55 19.42
CA THR A 6 21.58 14.18 19.68
C THR A 6 20.40 13.84 18.79
N LYS A 7 20.63 12.85 17.91
CA LYS A 7 19.62 12.07 17.20
C LYS A 7 18.48 11.77 18.20
N PRO A 8 17.20 12.06 17.93
CA PRO A 8 16.15 11.72 18.88
C PRO A 8 16.05 10.19 18.89
N ALA A 9 16.66 9.60 19.91
CA ALA A 9 16.38 8.25 20.34
C ALA A 9 15.15 8.33 21.24
N ASP A 10 14.16 7.51 20.92
CA ASP A 10 13.01 7.14 21.75
C ASP A 10 12.08 8.27 22.20
N ASP A 11 11.42 8.93 21.24
CA ASP A 11 10.07 9.43 21.53
C ASP A 11 9.19 8.24 21.90
N PRO A 12 8.43 8.28 23.02
CA PRO A 12 7.56 7.19 23.41
C PRO A 12 6.59 6.87 22.28
N ILE A 13 6.53 5.59 21.91
CA ILE A 13 5.62 5.09 20.89
C ILE A 13 4.18 5.31 21.38
N ASP A 14 3.58 6.45 21.05
CA ASP A 14 2.16 6.76 21.30
C ASP A 14 1.23 5.90 20.44
N LEU A 15 0.90 4.70 20.94
CA LEU A 15 0.07 3.71 20.25
C LEU A 15 -1.35 4.23 19.91
N GLN A 16 -1.78 5.34 20.51
CA GLN A 16 -3.09 5.94 20.26
C GLN A 16 -3.05 6.99 19.14
N SER A 17 -1.87 7.32 18.62
CA SER A 17 -1.73 8.34 17.58
C SER A 17 -2.45 7.93 16.29
N PRO A 18 -3.49 8.67 15.83
CA PRO A 18 -4.20 8.35 14.60
C PRO A 18 -3.30 8.33 13.36
N ARG A 19 -2.17 9.06 13.41
CA ARG A 19 -1.16 9.11 12.34
C ARG A 19 -0.48 7.76 12.05
N ARG A 20 -0.63 6.77 12.94
CA ARG A 20 -0.08 5.42 12.74
C ARG A 20 -1.01 4.48 12.01
N PHE A 21 -2.25 4.88 11.79
CA PHE A 21 -3.22 4.07 11.07
C PHE A 21 -3.41 4.63 9.66
N LEU A 22 -3.49 3.72 8.70
CA LEU A 22 -3.90 4.05 7.35
C LEU A 22 -5.41 3.91 7.24
N ASN A 23 -6.04 4.75 6.42
CA ASN A 23 -7.43 4.58 6.09
C ASN A 23 -7.60 3.24 5.33
N ARG A 24 -8.53 2.41 5.81
CA ARG A 24 -8.80 1.08 5.25
C ARG A 24 -9.19 1.15 3.78
N GLU A 25 -10.12 2.03 3.43
CA GLU A 25 -10.64 2.16 2.07
C GLU A 25 -9.57 2.66 1.10
N LEU A 26 -8.77 3.65 1.51
CA LEU A 26 -7.62 4.09 0.71
C LEU A 26 -6.58 2.99 0.55
N SER A 27 -6.37 2.15 1.57
CA SER A 27 -5.46 1.01 1.49
C SER A 27 -6.00 -0.06 0.54
N SER A 28 -7.32 -0.30 0.53
CA SER A 28 -7.99 -1.20 -0.41
C SER A 28 -7.85 -0.72 -1.86
N ILE A 29 -8.11 0.58 -2.11
CA ILE A 29 -7.94 1.18 -3.43
C ILE A 29 -6.47 1.09 -3.89
N ALA A 30 -5.51 1.39 -3.02
CA ALA A 30 -4.08 1.31 -3.32
C ALA A 30 -3.62 -0.14 -3.57
N PHE A 31 -4.25 -1.12 -2.92
CA PHE A 31 -4.04 -2.53 -3.22
C PHE A 31 -4.57 -2.90 -4.60
N ASN A 32 -5.84 -2.60 -4.89
CA ASN A 32 -6.45 -2.89 -6.20
C ASN A 32 -5.69 -2.23 -7.36
N ARG A 33 -5.15 -1.04 -7.15
CA ARG A 33 -4.28 -0.38 -8.13
C ARG A 33 -3.03 -1.21 -8.46
N ARG A 34 -2.35 -1.77 -7.47
CA ARG A 34 -1.17 -2.62 -7.68
C ARG A 34 -1.51 -3.92 -8.40
N VAL A 35 -2.67 -4.51 -8.09
CA VAL A 35 -3.16 -5.70 -8.81
C VAL A 35 -3.49 -5.36 -10.27
N LEU A 36 -4.06 -4.18 -10.52
CA LEU A 36 -4.35 -3.69 -11.86
C LEU A 36 -3.06 -3.45 -12.68
N GLU A 37 -1.98 -3.00 -12.03
CA GLU A 37 -0.67 -2.85 -12.67
C GLU A 37 -0.15 -4.19 -13.23
N GLU A 38 -0.37 -5.32 -12.53
CA GLU A 38 -0.05 -6.66 -13.03
C GLU A 38 -0.89 -7.06 -14.25
N ALA A 39 -2.17 -6.69 -14.29
CA ALA A 39 -3.02 -6.90 -15.48
C ALA A 39 -2.52 -6.11 -16.71
N GLN A 40 -1.85 -4.97 -16.48
CA GLN A 40 -1.30 -4.12 -17.54
C GLN A 40 0.10 -4.55 -18.00
N ASN A 41 0.77 -5.45 -17.27
CA ASN A 41 2.11 -5.91 -17.58
C ASN A 41 2.16 -6.69 -18.91
N LYS A 42 2.63 -6.03 -19.98
CA LYS A 42 2.74 -6.63 -21.33
C LYS A 42 3.73 -7.79 -21.43
N LYS A 43 4.60 -7.98 -20.44
CA LYS A 43 5.56 -9.10 -20.40
C LYS A 43 4.92 -10.39 -19.86
N ALA A 44 3.78 -10.29 -19.17
CA ALA A 44 3.03 -11.44 -18.68
C ALA A 44 2.17 -12.08 -19.80
N PRO A 45 1.99 -13.41 -19.80
CA PRO A 45 1.04 -14.08 -20.68
C PRO A 45 -0.36 -13.47 -20.61
N VAL A 46 -1.06 -13.43 -21.75
CA VAL A 46 -2.38 -12.79 -21.85
C VAL A 46 -3.38 -13.35 -20.85
N LEU A 47 -3.39 -14.66 -20.63
CA LEU A 47 -4.31 -15.29 -19.68
C LEU A 47 -4.05 -14.88 -18.23
N GLU A 48 -2.79 -14.66 -17.87
CA GLU A 48 -2.43 -14.21 -16.52
C GLU A 48 -2.91 -12.78 -16.26
N ARG A 49 -2.77 -11.92 -17.26
CA ARG A 49 -3.30 -10.54 -17.22
C ARG A 49 -4.82 -10.50 -17.07
N VAL A 50 -5.54 -11.40 -17.76
CA VAL A 50 -6.99 -11.53 -17.62
C VAL A 50 -7.37 -11.99 -16.21
N LYS A 51 -6.62 -12.93 -15.61
CA LYS A 51 -6.86 -13.33 -14.22
C LYS A 51 -6.71 -12.15 -13.25
N PHE A 52 -5.64 -11.37 -13.37
CA PHE A 52 -5.46 -10.17 -12.55
C PHE A 52 -6.59 -9.15 -12.76
N LEU A 53 -7.04 -8.96 -14.00
CA LEU A 53 -8.17 -8.09 -14.30
C LEU A 53 -9.47 -8.58 -13.63
N SER A 54 -9.75 -9.89 -13.67
CA SER A 54 -10.90 -10.48 -12.99
C SER A 54 -10.81 -10.34 -11.47
N ILE A 55 -9.62 -10.48 -10.88
CA ILE A 55 -9.39 -10.28 -9.44
C ILE A 55 -9.72 -8.83 -9.05
N VAL A 56 -9.24 -7.84 -9.81
CA VAL A 56 -9.57 -6.42 -9.55
C VAL A 56 -11.08 -6.18 -9.64
N GLY A 57 -11.74 -6.75 -10.66
CA GLY A 57 -13.19 -6.63 -10.81
C GLY A 57 -13.95 -7.19 -9.61
N ASN A 58 -13.61 -8.39 -9.16
CA ASN A 58 -14.24 -9.02 -8.00
C ASN A 58 -14.02 -8.19 -6.72
N ASN A 59 -12.80 -7.75 -6.47
CA ASN A 59 -12.46 -6.97 -5.27
C ASN A 59 -13.08 -5.57 -5.21
N LEU A 60 -13.52 -5.02 -6.35
CA LEU A 60 -14.20 -3.72 -6.41
C LEU A 60 -15.73 -3.84 -6.32
N ASP A 61 -16.26 -5.03 -6.60
CA ASP A 61 -17.68 -5.35 -6.45
C ASP A 61 -18.06 -5.63 -4.99
N GLU A 62 -17.11 -6.17 -4.22
CA GLU A 62 -17.16 -6.31 -2.75
C GLU A 62 -17.05 -4.97 -2.02
#